data_AF-A0A2M9AAW2-F1
#
_entry.id   AF-A0A2M9AAW2-F1
#
_cell.length_a   1.000
_cell.length_b   1.000
_cell.length_c   1.000
_cell.angle_alpha   90.00
_cell.angle_beta   90.00
_cell.angle_gamma   90.00
#
_symmetry.space_group_name_H-M   'P 1'
#
loop_
_entity.id
_entity.type
_entity.pdbx_description
1 polymer ?
#
loop_
_entity_poly.entity_id
_entity_poly.type
_entity_poly.pdbx_seq_one_letter_code
_entity_poly.pdbx_strand_id
1 'polypeptide(L)'
;MNMVIHEPTIRKLTNPKAFILQLKTLWPHRVAELPAMQSAGLVTKEIANNESYTLKDGDRFQTLKVSPGGTLFVEPGEISIGNIQLESGSKVLFINPGMQTILHLHGGVIWRARTLNDDLEKVAKGFKLIQHGSETMTVEGMWADTIFAPNVDLVLGQSSKKLYGRFLGKNVTVHQYTQVYGIPFVPEMNTAIARRGR
;
A
#
# COMPACT_ATOMS: atom_id res chain seq x y z
N MET A 1 7.81 32.00 -35.75
CA MET A 1 6.60 31.53 -35.06
C MET A 1 7.09 30.86 -33.78
N ASN A 2 7.12 31.60 -32.67
CA ASN A 2 7.80 31.16 -31.45
C ASN A 2 6.79 30.48 -30.52
N MET A 3 7.09 29.22 -30.20
CA MET A 3 6.32 28.40 -29.28
C MET A 3 6.64 28.85 -27.84
N VAL A 4 5.69 29.54 -27.21
CA VAL A 4 5.78 29.96 -25.81
C VAL A 4 5.41 28.76 -24.94
N ILE A 5 6.40 28.20 -24.23
CA ILE A 5 6.17 27.20 -23.19
C ILE A 5 5.83 27.95 -21.91
N HIS A 6 4.59 27.82 -21.42
CA HIS A 6 4.21 28.33 -20.11
C HIS A 6 4.74 27.38 -19.03
N GLU A 7 5.73 27.84 -18.27
CA GLU A 7 6.10 27.20 -17.01
C GLU A 7 4.94 27.36 -16.00
N PRO A 8 4.47 26.28 -15.36
CA PRO A 8 3.43 26.41 -14.35
C PRO A 8 4.00 27.09 -13.10
N THR A 9 3.42 28.24 -12.75
CA THR A 9 3.73 29.01 -11.56
C THR A 9 3.41 28.18 -10.30
N ILE A 10 4.44 27.71 -9.59
CA ILE A 10 4.27 27.05 -8.29
C ILE A 10 3.89 28.11 -7.25
N ARG A 11 2.59 28.24 -6.96
CA ARG A 11 2.13 29.00 -5.79
C ARG A 11 2.58 28.27 -4.52
N LYS A 12 3.48 28.89 -3.75
CA LYS A 12 3.79 28.48 -2.37
C LYS A 12 2.49 28.51 -1.54
N LEU A 13 1.94 27.34 -1.26
CA LEU A 13 0.85 27.15 -0.30
C LEU A 13 1.48 26.62 1.00
N THR A 14 1.19 27.27 2.11
CA THR A 14 1.69 27.05 3.48
C THR A 14 1.12 25.80 4.17
N ASN A 15 1.01 24.69 3.44
CA ASN A 15 0.59 23.39 3.97
C ASN A 15 1.25 22.32 3.09
N PRO A 16 1.88 21.24 3.62
CA PRO A 16 2.61 20.29 2.80
C PRO A 16 1.63 19.42 1.99
N LYS A 17 1.09 19.99 0.91
CA LYS A 17 0.36 19.26 -0.12
C LYS A 17 1.40 18.41 -0.86
N ALA A 18 1.12 17.11 -1.02
CA ALA A 18 2.04 16.14 -1.62
C ALA A 18 2.72 16.66 -2.89
N PHE A 19 4.02 16.43 -2.98
CA PHE A 19 4.82 16.71 -4.16
C PHE A 19 4.89 15.44 -5.01
N ILE A 20 4.42 15.50 -6.25
CA ILE A 20 4.75 14.49 -7.25
C ILE A 20 6.14 14.84 -7.76
N LEU A 21 7.14 14.08 -7.30
CA LEU A 21 8.51 14.23 -7.74
C LEU A 21 8.73 13.28 -8.92
N GLN A 22 8.96 13.82 -10.11
CA GLN A 22 9.42 13.00 -11.23
C GLN A 22 10.83 12.48 -10.91
N LEU A 23 11.01 11.17 -11.08
CA LEU A 23 12.09 10.30 -10.59
C LEU A 23 13.55 10.68 -10.90
N LYS A 24 13.84 11.81 -11.56
CA LYS A 24 15.23 12.14 -11.92
C LYS A 24 16.14 12.48 -10.73
N THR A 25 15.62 12.73 -9.53
CA THR A 25 16.44 13.37 -8.47
C THR A 25 16.39 12.80 -7.05
N LEU A 26 15.56 11.80 -6.70
CA LEU A 26 15.29 11.55 -5.27
C LEU A 26 15.34 10.11 -4.73
N TRP A 27 15.83 9.11 -5.46
CA TRP A 27 16.00 7.78 -4.85
C TRP A 27 17.20 7.03 -5.45
N PRO A 28 18.19 6.58 -4.65
CA PRO A 28 19.37 5.88 -5.16
C PRO A 28 19.11 4.41 -5.51
N HIS A 29 17.91 3.87 -5.26
CA HIS A 29 17.61 2.48 -5.59
C HIS A 29 17.14 2.37 -7.04
N ARG A 30 17.97 1.72 -7.87
CA ARG A 30 17.57 1.27 -9.20
C ARG A 30 16.45 0.24 -9.04
N VAL A 31 15.63 0.10 -10.08
CA VAL A 31 14.57 -0.92 -10.27
C VAL A 31 15.04 -2.37 -9.96
N ALA A 32 16.35 -2.60 -9.83
CA ALA A 32 17.01 -3.90 -9.75
C ALA A 32 17.15 -4.53 -8.35
N GLU A 33 16.59 -3.96 -7.28
CA GLU A 33 16.79 -4.47 -5.90
C GLU A 33 15.46 -4.68 -5.13
N LEU A 34 14.45 -5.26 -5.78
CA LEU A 34 13.32 -5.80 -5.02
C LEU A 34 13.83 -6.94 -4.11
N PRO A 35 13.41 -6.99 -2.83
CA PRO A 35 13.76 -8.12 -1.98
C PRO A 35 13.23 -9.41 -2.58
N ALA A 36 13.90 -10.54 -2.37
CA ALA A 36 13.39 -11.83 -2.83
C ALA A 36 11.99 -12.07 -2.23
N MET A 37 11.03 -12.41 -3.10
CA MET A 37 9.70 -12.80 -2.66
C MET A 37 9.67 -14.31 -2.39
N GLN A 38 9.13 -14.70 -1.24
CA GLN A 38 8.77 -16.10 -1.00
C GLN A 38 7.62 -16.50 -1.93
N SER A 39 7.63 -17.74 -2.42
CA SER A 39 6.55 -18.20 -3.31
C SER A 39 5.18 -17.91 -2.68
N ALA A 40 4.29 -17.31 -3.47
CA ALA A 40 2.88 -17.29 -3.15
C ALA A 40 2.40 -18.74 -2.91
N GLY A 41 1.41 -18.89 -2.04
CA GLY A 41 0.80 -20.21 -1.77
C GLY A 41 0.06 -20.74 -3.01
N LEU A 42 -0.47 -21.95 -2.91
CA LEU A 42 -1.28 -22.56 -3.98
C LEU A 42 -2.79 -22.43 -3.73
N VAL A 43 -3.18 -21.83 -2.59
CA VAL A 43 -4.55 -21.80 -2.11
C VAL A 43 -5.20 -20.46 -2.46
N THR A 44 -6.46 -20.52 -2.88
CA THR A 44 -7.34 -19.35 -2.96
C THR A 44 -8.10 -19.19 -1.64
N LYS A 45 -8.00 -18.01 -1.03
CA LYS A 45 -8.75 -17.62 0.16
C LYS A 45 -9.83 -16.61 -0.24
N GLU A 46 -11.08 -16.98 -0.05
CA GLU A 46 -12.21 -16.07 -0.20
C GLU A 46 -12.83 -15.75 1.16
N ILE A 47 -13.21 -14.48 1.35
CA ILE A 47 -13.94 -13.99 2.51
C ILE A 47 -15.27 -13.45 2.01
N ALA A 48 -16.37 -14.10 2.39
CA ALA A 48 -17.71 -13.73 1.97
C ALA A 48 -18.30 -12.59 2.83
N ASN A 49 -19.52 -12.21 2.51
CA ASN A 49 -20.27 -11.23 3.29
C ASN A 49 -20.46 -11.71 4.75
N ASN A 50 -20.25 -10.81 5.71
CA ASN A 50 -20.26 -11.09 7.15
C ASN A 50 -19.22 -12.10 7.65
N GLU A 51 -18.31 -12.55 6.78
CA GLU A 51 -17.16 -13.34 7.19
C GLU A 51 -15.98 -12.45 7.53
N SER A 52 -15.07 -13.02 8.30
CA SER A 52 -13.79 -12.39 8.58
C SER A 52 -12.65 -13.38 8.57
N TYR A 53 -11.46 -12.87 8.28
CA TYR A 53 -10.23 -13.63 8.34
C TYR A 53 -9.09 -12.75 8.82
N THR A 54 -8.18 -13.35 9.58
CA THR A 54 -6.96 -12.68 10.04
C THR A 54 -5.78 -13.18 9.25
N LEU A 55 -5.16 -12.28 8.48
CA LEU A 55 -3.84 -12.49 7.91
C LEU A 55 -2.78 -12.40 8.99
N LYS A 56 -1.90 -13.40 9.01
CA LYS A 56 -0.84 -13.58 9.99
C LYS A 56 0.53 -13.64 9.33
N ASP A 57 1.55 -13.46 10.14
CA ASP A 57 2.94 -13.64 9.71
C ASP A 57 3.14 -15.02 9.04
N GLY A 58 3.78 -15.02 7.88
CA GLY A 58 4.03 -16.22 7.09
C GLY A 58 2.85 -16.75 6.28
N ASP A 59 1.67 -16.09 6.29
CA ASP A 59 0.55 -16.48 5.44
C ASP A 59 0.91 -16.37 3.96
N ARG A 60 0.48 -17.38 3.19
CA ARG A 60 0.75 -17.48 1.75
C ARG A 60 -0.48 -17.92 0.98
N PHE A 61 -0.91 -17.10 0.02
CA PHE A 61 -2.07 -17.41 -0.83
C PHE A 61 -1.74 -17.20 -2.31
N GLN A 62 -2.30 -18.05 -3.18
CA GLN A 62 -2.30 -17.77 -4.62
C GLN A 62 -3.20 -16.57 -4.91
N THR A 63 -4.37 -16.55 -4.27
CA THR A 63 -5.36 -15.48 -4.43
C THR A 63 -6.01 -15.21 -3.08
N LEU A 64 -6.13 -13.94 -2.71
CA LEU A 64 -6.94 -13.48 -1.58
C LEU A 64 -8.05 -12.57 -2.11
N LYS A 65 -9.31 -12.97 -1.92
CA LYS A 65 -10.48 -12.21 -2.33
C LYS A 65 -11.36 -11.87 -1.14
N VAL A 66 -11.79 -10.62 -1.05
CA VAL A 66 -12.69 -10.15 0.00
C VAL A 66 -13.90 -9.51 -0.65
N SER A 67 -15.05 -10.17 -0.48
CA SER A 67 -16.32 -9.74 -1.03
C SER A 67 -16.90 -8.55 -0.25
N PRO A 68 -17.87 -7.81 -0.83
CA PRO A 68 -18.58 -6.76 -0.09
C PRO A 68 -19.15 -7.29 1.23
N GLY A 69 -18.95 -6.54 2.31
CA GLY A 69 -19.35 -6.93 3.68
C GLY A 69 -18.36 -7.83 4.42
N GLY A 70 -17.40 -8.45 3.73
CA GLY A 70 -16.31 -9.20 4.34
C GLY A 70 -15.27 -8.29 5.03
N THR A 71 -14.60 -8.84 6.05
CA THR A 71 -13.60 -8.10 6.84
C THR A 71 -12.26 -8.84 6.89
N LEU A 72 -11.20 -8.17 6.48
CA LEU A 72 -9.83 -8.65 6.59
C LEU A 72 -9.15 -8.00 7.80
N PHE A 73 -8.69 -8.81 8.74
CA PHE A 73 -7.80 -8.35 9.80
C PHE A 73 -6.36 -8.61 9.38
N VAL A 74 -5.47 -7.66 9.64
CA VAL A 74 -4.04 -7.77 9.30
C VAL A 74 -3.22 -7.67 10.57
N GLU A 75 -2.57 -8.76 10.96
CA GLU A 75 -1.58 -8.78 12.03
C GLU A 75 -0.19 -8.38 11.51
N PRO A 76 0.71 -7.89 12.39
CA PRO A 76 2.11 -7.66 12.03
C PRO A 76 2.79 -8.92 11.54
N GLY A 77 3.66 -8.77 10.54
CA GLY A 77 4.36 -9.89 9.91
C GLY A 77 4.65 -9.65 8.43
N GLU A 78 5.23 -10.67 7.80
CA GLU A 78 5.52 -10.72 6.38
C GLU A 78 4.60 -11.75 5.69
N ILE A 79 3.83 -11.28 4.71
CA ILE A 79 2.76 -12.04 4.04
C ILE A 79 3.04 -12.07 2.55
N SER A 80 2.81 -13.20 1.87
CA SER A 80 3.03 -13.33 0.42
C SER A 80 1.76 -13.78 -0.32
N ILE A 81 1.25 -12.94 -1.21
CA ILE A 81 0.01 -13.21 -1.95
C ILE A 81 0.27 -13.07 -3.45
N GLY A 82 -0.26 -13.99 -4.27
CA GLY A 82 -0.24 -13.84 -5.72
C GLY A 82 -1.14 -12.68 -6.15
N ASN A 83 -2.45 -12.91 -6.16
CA ASN A 83 -3.47 -11.92 -6.52
C ASN A 83 -4.24 -11.46 -5.29
N ILE A 84 -4.52 -10.16 -5.18
CA ILE A 84 -5.40 -9.61 -4.14
C ILE A 84 -6.53 -8.79 -4.74
N GLN A 85 -7.76 -9.12 -4.33
CA GLN A 85 -8.97 -8.44 -4.78
C GLN A 85 -9.85 -8.11 -3.57
N LEU A 86 -9.79 -6.86 -3.13
CA LEU A 86 -10.66 -6.36 -2.07
C LEU A 86 -11.76 -5.51 -2.70
N GLU A 87 -12.99 -6.01 -2.68
CA GLU A 87 -14.10 -5.35 -3.38
C GLU A 87 -14.65 -4.13 -2.66
N SER A 88 -15.36 -3.28 -3.39
CA SER A 88 -16.07 -2.15 -2.78
C SER A 88 -17.05 -2.65 -1.72
N GLY A 89 -17.05 -2.02 -0.55
CA GLY A 89 -17.85 -2.46 0.61
C GLY A 89 -17.17 -3.52 1.49
N SER A 90 -16.01 -4.05 1.10
CA SER A 90 -15.14 -4.81 2.00
C SER A 90 -14.38 -3.90 2.97
N LYS A 91 -13.83 -4.49 4.03
CA LYS A 91 -13.19 -3.77 5.14
C LYS A 91 -11.82 -4.36 5.44
N VAL A 92 -10.87 -3.51 5.81
CA VAL A 92 -9.54 -3.90 6.32
C VAL A 92 -9.32 -3.25 7.67
N LEU A 93 -8.85 -4.01 8.65
CA LEU A 93 -8.40 -3.50 9.95
C LEU A 93 -6.99 -4.00 10.24
N PHE A 94 -6.05 -3.08 10.48
CA PHE A 94 -4.73 -3.41 10.98
C PHE A 94 -4.80 -3.53 12.50
N ILE A 95 -4.52 -4.73 13.03
CA ILE A 95 -4.72 -5.04 14.46
C ILE A 95 -3.77 -4.23 15.35
N ASN A 96 -2.49 -4.10 14.94
CA ASN A 96 -1.49 -3.30 15.62
C ASN A 96 -0.91 -2.26 14.66
N PRO A 97 -1.62 -1.14 14.39
CA PRO A 97 -1.14 -0.13 13.47
C PRO A 97 0.19 0.45 13.96
N GLY A 98 1.12 0.71 13.05
CA GLY A 98 2.48 1.20 13.36
C GLY A 98 3.52 0.10 13.51
N MET A 99 3.12 -1.13 13.84
CA MET A 99 4.01 -2.29 13.85
C MET A 99 4.34 -2.74 12.42
N GLN A 100 5.56 -3.24 12.23
CA GLN A 100 6.02 -3.69 10.92
C GLN A 100 5.11 -4.77 10.33
N THR A 101 4.54 -4.46 9.18
CA THR A 101 3.75 -5.37 8.35
C THR A 101 4.22 -5.20 6.90
N ILE A 102 4.64 -6.27 6.24
CA ILE A 102 5.05 -6.24 4.84
C ILE A 102 4.18 -7.22 4.04
N LEU A 103 3.50 -6.71 3.01
CA LEU A 103 2.73 -7.51 2.07
C LEU A 103 3.47 -7.60 0.73
N HIS A 104 3.91 -8.81 0.37
CA HIS A 104 4.53 -9.13 -0.91
C HIS A 104 3.46 -9.59 -1.89
N LEU A 105 3.38 -8.95 -3.06
CA LEU A 105 2.45 -9.25 -4.13
C LEU A 105 3.21 -9.62 -5.42
N HIS A 106 2.62 -10.47 -6.27
CA HIS A 106 3.21 -10.82 -7.57
C HIS A 106 2.25 -10.66 -8.76
N GLY A 107 0.95 -10.84 -8.54
CA GLY A 107 -0.10 -10.75 -9.55
C GLY A 107 -0.96 -9.51 -9.37
N GLY A 108 -2.24 -9.64 -9.72
CA GLY A 108 -3.16 -8.52 -9.85
C GLY A 108 -3.54 -7.93 -8.51
N VAL A 109 -3.66 -6.60 -8.48
CA VAL A 109 -3.98 -5.86 -7.25
C VAL A 109 -5.16 -4.93 -7.50
N ILE A 110 -6.29 -5.28 -6.90
CA ILE A 110 -7.48 -4.44 -6.84
C ILE A 110 -7.77 -4.16 -5.36
N TRP A 111 -7.62 -2.90 -4.95
CA TRP A 111 -7.87 -2.47 -3.58
C TRP A 111 -8.97 -1.41 -3.52
N ARG A 112 -10.19 -1.85 -3.22
CA ARG A 112 -11.38 -0.99 -3.05
C ARG A 112 -11.91 -0.98 -1.62
N ALA A 113 -11.28 -1.70 -0.71
CA ALA A 113 -11.68 -1.77 0.69
C ALA A 113 -11.64 -0.41 1.39
N ARG A 114 -12.44 -0.29 2.45
CA ARG A 114 -12.27 0.78 3.44
C ARG A 114 -11.34 0.31 4.56
N THR A 115 -10.43 1.16 4.99
CA THR A 115 -9.66 0.96 6.22
C THR A 115 -10.53 1.33 7.42
N LEU A 116 -10.53 0.50 8.46
CA LEU A 116 -11.32 0.71 9.68
C LEU A 116 -10.54 1.42 10.80
N ASN A 117 -9.22 1.52 10.69
CA ASN A 117 -8.39 2.23 11.67
C ASN A 117 -8.67 3.74 11.62
N ASP A 118 -8.82 4.36 12.80
CA ASP A 118 -8.99 5.82 12.92
C ASP A 118 -7.68 6.57 12.63
N ASP A 119 -6.55 6.05 13.11
CA ASP A 119 -5.22 6.64 12.91
C ASP A 119 -4.53 6.06 11.67
N LEU A 120 -4.87 6.63 10.51
CA LEU A 120 -4.29 6.25 9.22
C LEU A 120 -2.81 6.64 9.10
N GLU A 121 -2.35 7.65 9.82
CA GLU A 121 -0.92 8.00 9.81
C GLU A 121 -0.11 6.90 10.49
N LYS A 122 -0.60 6.37 11.62
CA LYS A 122 0.04 5.25 12.32
C LYS A 122 0.02 3.97 11.47
N VAL A 123 -1.07 3.66 10.77
CA VAL A 123 -1.08 2.55 9.81
C VAL A 123 -0.01 2.75 8.74
N ALA A 124 0.06 3.94 8.13
CA ALA A 124 1.00 4.25 7.04
C ALA A 124 2.49 4.17 7.45
N LYS A 125 2.81 4.36 8.74
CA LYS A 125 4.16 4.16 9.28
C LYS A 125 4.55 2.68 9.40
N GLY A 126 3.57 1.81 9.64
CA GLY A 126 3.79 0.39 9.96
C GLY A 126 3.62 -0.58 8.79
N PHE A 127 2.80 -0.24 7.80
CA PHE A 127 2.46 -1.13 6.68
C PHE A 127 3.23 -0.72 5.40
N LYS A 128 3.79 -1.73 4.71
CA LYS A 128 4.39 -1.60 3.38
C LYS A 128 3.88 -2.69 2.44
N LEU A 129 3.49 -2.30 1.23
CA LEU A 129 3.24 -3.21 0.12
C LEU A 129 4.41 -3.21 -0.87
N ILE A 130 4.91 -4.40 -1.21
CA ILE A 130 5.93 -4.61 -2.25
C ILE A 130 5.32 -5.43 -3.39
N GLN A 131 5.23 -4.85 -4.57
CA GLN A 131 4.71 -5.50 -5.76
C GLN A 131 5.87 -5.91 -6.67
N HIS A 132 6.02 -7.23 -6.82
CA HIS A 132 7.06 -7.88 -7.63
C HIS A 132 6.64 -8.09 -9.08
N GLY A 133 5.33 -8.09 -9.33
CA GLY A 133 4.75 -8.24 -10.66
C GLY A 133 4.94 -7.03 -11.57
N SER A 134 4.37 -7.13 -12.77
CA SER A 134 4.28 -6.03 -13.75
C SER A 134 2.84 -5.67 -14.11
N GLU A 135 1.86 -6.37 -13.54
CA GLU A 135 0.44 -6.14 -13.75
C GLU A 135 0.00 -4.82 -13.13
N THR A 136 -0.93 -4.12 -13.78
CA THR A 136 -1.49 -2.86 -13.29
C THR A 136 -2.04 -3.01 -11.88
N MET A 137 -1.69 -2.07 -11.01
CA MET A 137 -2.16 -2.02 -9.62
C MET A 137 -3.13 -0.86 -9.45
N THR A 138 -4.33 -1.17 -8.97
CA THR A 138 -5.41 -0.19 -8.80
C THR A 138 -5.80 -0.10 -7.33
N VAL A 139 -5.62 1.09 -6.76
CA VAL A 139 -5.98 1.42 -5.38
C VAL A 139 -7.03 2.53 -5.39
N GLU A 140 -8.31 2.16 -5.37
CA GLU A 140 -9.45 3.07 -5.44
C GLU A 140 -10.04 3.38 -4.05
N GLY A 141 -9.82 2.48 -3.09
CA GLY A 141 -10.27 2.58 -1.71
C GLY A 141 -9.51 3.63 -0.89
N MET A 142 -9.78 3.64 0.42
CA MET A 142 -8.93 4.36 1.37
C MET A 142 -7.61 3.60 1.50
N TRP A 143 -6.49 4.33 1.54
CA TRP A 143 -5.15 3.75 1.62
C TRP A 143 -4.30 4.45 2.67
N ALA A 144 -3.50 3.66 3.40
CA ALA A 144 -2.62 4.14 4.44
C ALA A 144 -1.37 3.26 4.55
N ASP A 145 -0.41 3.41 3.62
CA ASP A 145 0.79 2.54 3.52
C ASP A 145 1.79 3.06 2.45
N THR A 146 3.07 2.66 2.56
CA THR A 146 4.06 2.76 1.48
C THR A 146 3.98 1.66 0.37
N ILE A 147 3.56 2.03 -0.85
CA ILE A 147 3.60 1.14 -2.03
C ILE A 147 4.96 1.23 -2.73
N PHE A 148 5.60 0.08 -2.89
CA PHE A 148 6.82 -0.10 -3.68
C PHE A 148 6.56 -1.05 -4.86
N ALA A 149 6.26 -0.49 -6.04
CA ALA A 149 5.83 -1.23 -7.23
C ALA A 149 6.59 -0.78 -8.51
N PRO A 150 7.92 -0.89 -8.54
CA PRO A 150 8.77 -0.22 -9.54
C PRO A 150 8.51 -0.64 -11.00
N ASN A 151 7.89 -1.80 -11.22
CA ASN A 151 7.61 -2.35 -12.55
C ASN A 151 6.16 -2.16 -13.00
N VAL A 152 5.32 -1.51 -12.18
CA VAL A 152 3.86 -1.47 -12.36
C VAL A 152 3.36 -0.07 -12.70
N ASP A 153 2.37 -0.01 -13.57
CA ASP A 153 1.52 1.16 -13.73
C ASP A 153 0.55 1.24 -12.54
N LEU A 154 0.78 2.22 -11.67
CA LEU A 154 0.06 2.40 -10.41
C LEU A 154 -1.04 3.45 -10.57
N VAL A 155 -2.29 3.07 -10.32
CA VAL A 155 -3.47 3.94 -10.36
C VAL A 155 -3.97 4.16 -8.93
N LEU A 156 -4.01 5.41 -8.50
CA LEU A 156 -4.32 5.83 -7.13
C LEU A 156 -5.57 6.70 -7.05
N GLY A 157 -6.46 6.33 -6.13
CA GLY A 157 -7.66 7.04 -5.73
C GLY A 157 -8.83 6.90 -6.71
N GLN A 158 -10.03 7.16 -6.20
CA GLN A 158 -11.23 7.36 -7.01
C GLN A 158 -12.19 8.27 -6.23
N SER A 159 -12.53 9.45 -6.78
CA SER A 159 -13.52 10.39 -6.20
C SER A 159 -13.25 10.83 -4.76
N SER A 160 -12.42 11.86 -4.58
CA SER A 160 -12.24 12.58 -3.29
C SER A 160 -11.73 11.71 -2.13
N LYS A 161 -10.80 10.79 -2.40
CA LYS A 161 -10.17 9.94 -1.37
C LYS A 161 -8.95 10.60 -0.76
N LYS A 162 -8.64 10.22 0.49
CA LYS A 162 -7.39 10.53 1.16
C LYS A 162 -6.50 9.30 1.16
N LEU A 163 -5.27 9.45 0.71
CA LEU A 163 -4.25 8.41 0.69
C LEU A 163 -3.09 8.87 1.57
N TYR A 164 -2.64 8.02 2.49
CA TYR A 164 -1.52 8.27 3.39
C TYR A 164 -0.38 7.32 3.03
N GLY A 165 0.84 7.82 2.87
CA GLY A 165 2.02 6.99 2.59
C GLY A 165 2.95 7.53 1.51
N ARG A 166 3.80 6.65 0.97
CA ARG A 166 4.70 6.93 -0.15
C ARG A 166 4.44 5.94 -1.28
N PHE A 167 4.54 6.40 -2.52
CA PHE A 167 4.13 5.60 -3.67
C PHE A 167 5.24 5.62 -4.71
N LEU A 168 5.73 4.43 -5.07
CA LEU A 168 6.64 4.21 -6.17
C LEU A 168 5.99 3.28 -7.19
N GLY A 169 5.91 3.75 -8.44
CA GLY A 169 5.43 2.99 -9.59
C GLY A 169 6.30 3.28 -10.82
N LYS A 170 6.24 2.42 -11.85
CA LYS A 170 6.82 2.72 -13.17
C LYS A 170 6.19 3.99 -13.74
N ASN A 171 4.86 4.02 -13.73
CA ASN A 171 4.04 5.21 -13.93
C ASN A 171 3.09 5.32 -12.73
N VAL A 172 2.82 6.55 -12.30
CA VAL A 172 1.87 6.82 -11.20
C VAL A 172 0.80 7.77 -11.71
N THR A 173 -0.44 7.28 -11.76
CA THR A 173 -1.63 8.07 -12.10
C THR A 173 -2.43 8.29 -10.83
N VAL A 174 -2.76 9.55 -10.53
CA VAL A 174 -3.59 9.92 -9.39
C VAL A 174 -4.88 10.52 -9.90
N HIS A 175 -6.04 9.94 -9.52
CA HIS A 175 -7.33 10.46 -9.92
C HIS A 175 -7.59 11.86 -9.35
N GLN A 176 -8.28 12.69 -10.15
CA GLN A 176 -8.68 14.04 -9.74
C GLN A 176 -9.39 14.06 -8.39
N TYR A 177 -9.15 15.13 -7.62
CA TYR A 177 -9.66 15.35 -6.26
C TYR A 177 -9.14 14.39 -5.17
N THR A 178 -8.26 13.45 -5.50
CA THR A 178 -7.55 12.64 -4.50
C THR A 178 -6.54 13.51 -3.73
N GLN A 179 -6.55 13.40 -2.41
CA GLN A 179 -5.56 14.02 -1.52
C GLN A 179 -4.53 12.99 -1.11
N VAL A 180 -3.25 13.31 -1.30
CA VAL A 180 -2.13 12.43 -0.91
C VAL A 180 -1.35 13.10 0.22
N TYR A 181 -1.03 12.33 1.26
CA TYR A 181 -0.24 12.74 2.41
C TYR A 181 1.02 11.88 2.47
N GLY A 182 2.19 12.51 2.33
CA GLY A 182 3.48 11.81 2.30
C GLY A 182 3.93 11.33 3.68
N ILE A 183 3.66 10.07 4.01
CA ILE A 183 4.06 9.46 5.29
C ILE A 183 5.16 8.42 5.05
N PRO A 184 6.35 8.51 5.67
CA PRO A 184 7.39 7.50 5.53
C PRO A 184 7.03 6.20 6.25
N PHE A 185 7.46 5.08 5.70
CA PHE A 185 7.51 3.80 6.40
C PHE A 185 8.63 3.82 7.46
N VAL A 186 8.24 3.88 8.73
CA VAL A 186 9.12 3.92 9.91
C VAL A 186 8.47 3.10 11.02
N PRO A 187 8.38 1.76 10.85
CA PRO A 187 7.59 0.93 11.75
C PRO A 187 8.21 0.87 13.15
N GLU A 188 7.35 0.65 14.13
CA GLU A 188 7.73 0.17 15.45
C GLU A 188 8.20 -1.29 15.32
N MET A 189 9.40 -1.59 15.82
CA MET A 189 9.91 -2.96 15.87
C MET A 189 9.60 -3.59 17.24
N ASN A 190 9.31 -4.89 17.26
CA ASN A 190 9.28 -5.66 18.50
C ASN A 190 10.69 -5.72 19.11
N THR A 191 11.07 -4.73 19.91
CA THR A 191 12.20 -4.88 20.83
C THR A 191 11.79 -5.82 21.96
N ALA A 192 11.98 -7.12 21.77
CA ALA A 192 12.13 -8.03 22.90
C ALA A 192 13.39 -7.61 23.64
N ILE A 193 13.26 -6.75 24.65
CA ILE A 193 14.35 -6.49 25.59
C ILE A 193 14.61 -7.83 26.29
N ALA A 194 15.66 -8.54 25.86
CA ALA A 194 16.17 -9.70 26.57
C ALA A 194 16.57 -9.21 27.97
N ARG A 195 15.68 -9.36 28.95
CA ARG A 195 16.04 -9.28 30.36
C ARG A 195 17.07 -10.37 30.59
N ARG A 196 18.36 -10.00 30.66
CA ARG A 196 19.37 -10.85 31.28
C ARG A 196 18.84 -11.23 32.66
N GLY A 197 18.48 -12.50 32.85
CA GLY A 197 18.22 -13.05 34.16
C GLY A 197 19.43 -12.76 35.05
N ARG A 198 19.15 -12.23 36.23
CA ARG A 198 20.11 -12.27 37.35
C ARG A 198 20.03 -13.65 38.00
#